data_AF-A0A7Y3VA11-F1
#
_entry.id   AF-A0A7Y3VA11-F1
#
_cell.length_a   1.000
_cell.length_b   1.000
_cell.length_c   1.000
_cell.angle_alpha   90.00
_cell.angle_beta   90.00
_cell.angle_gamma   90.00
#
_symmetry.space_group_name_H-M   'P 1'
#
loop_
_entity.id
_entity.type
_entity.pdbx_description
1 polymer ?
#
loop_
_entity_poly.entity_id
_entity_poly.type
_entity_poly.pdbx_seq_one_letter_code
_entity_poly.pdbx_strand_id
1 'polypeptide(L)'
;MVTGGGAVDPRASAERRADAARALSARETSRAERHETLAAQAPGPKLRDLHLRIAALHRSTAARHATAASLQDRFVARLARWARDRRAPRPLFMAGVAEACGAGSAALTLVGATFDQLALAASDEPARAAQELEFLLGEGPARDATRELRPVSAAGRALYDRWPGYGPALAELGIARVAAVPLSLGDTCVGALAVFDPVPGLVGPDAFMEVAEALTRSVILSPDGDPGLDGGVTVRAVVHQAAGMLSVQVDRPVGDALELIKAHAFAEGRSAHSVATRILRGELRLG
;
A
#
# COMPACT_ATOMS: atom_id res chain seq x y z
N MET A 1 -4.14 35.54 9.39
CA MET A 1 -3.35 34.69 10.31
C MET A 1 -4.29 33.63 10.87
N VAL A 2 -4.30 32.45 10.23
CA VAL A 2 -4.98 31.27 10.76
C VAL A 2 -3.90 30.45 11.46
N THR A 3 -4.19 30.10 12.71
CA THR A 3 -3.34 29.40 13.66
C THR A 3 -2.73 28.14 13.08
N GLY A 4 -1.40 28.06 13.10
CA GLY A 4 -0.65 26.86 12.76
C GLY A 4 -0.98 25.73 13.72
N GLY A 5 -1.76 24.75 13.25
CA GLY A 5 -1.76 23.42 13.84
C GLY A 5 -0.33 22.89 13.72
N GLY A 6 0.34 22.70 14.86
CA GLY A 6 1.71 22.20 14.88
C GLY A 6 1.79 20.92 14.09
N ALA A 7 2.55 20.91 13.00
CA ALA A 7 2.82 19.71 12.24
C ALA A 7 3.38 18.67 13.21
N VAL A 8 2.65 17.57 13.41
CA VAL A 8 3.05 16.48 14.30
C VAL A 8 4.43 16.03 13.85
N ASP A 9 5.44 16.05 14.74
CA ASP A 9 6.77 15.55 14.42
C ASP A 9 6.64 14.08 14.00
N PRO A 10 6.93 13.74 12.73
CA PRO A 10 6.60 12.40 12.29
C PRO A 10 7.57 11.34 12.79
N ARG A 11 8.76 11.73 13.26
CA ARG A 11 9.60 10.80 14.00
C ARG A 11 8.92 10.40 15.30
N ALA A 12 8.47 11.38 16.09
CA ALA A 12 7.73 11.12 17.32
C ALA A 12 6.41 10.36 17.05
N SER A 13 5.73 10.64 15.93
CA SER A 13 4.53 9.89 15.51
C SER A 13 4.86 8.41 15.21
N ALA A 14 5.92 8.16 14.45
CA ALA A 14 6.38 6.81 14.12
C ALA A 14 6.85 6.04 15.38
N GLU A 15 7.57 6.70 16.30
CA GLU A 15 7.97 6.12 17.59
C GLU A 15 6.74 5.70 18.42
N ARG A 16 5.73 6.58 18.55
CA ARG A 16 4.47 6.24 19.23
C ARG A 16 3.74 5.06 18.58
N ARG A 17 3.70 5.01 17.25
CA ARG A 17 3.09 3.91 16.49
C ARG A 17 3.84 2.60 16.70
N ALA A 18 5.17 2.64 16.72
CA ALA A 18 6.00 1.47 17.00
C ALA A 18 5.72 0.93 18.41
N ASP A 19 5.68 1.80 19.43
CA ASP A 19 5.41 1.41 20.81
C ASP A 19 3.99 0.85 20.99
N ALA A 20 2.99 1.48 20.38
CA ALA A 20 1.62 0.99 20.38
C ALA A 20 1.53 -0.40 19.74
N ALA A 21 2.18 -0.60 18.59
CA ALA A 21 2.22 -1.89 17.90
C ALA A 21 2.93 -2.97 18.74
N ARG A 22 4.06 -2.66 19.40
CA ARG A 22 4.72 -3.58 20.34
C ARG A 22 3.83 -3.96 21.51
N ALA A 23 3.13 -2.99 22.09
CA ALA A 23 2.21 -3.25 23.20
C ALA A 23 1.05 -4.18 22.78
N LEU A 24 0.50 -3.98 21.57
CA LEU A 24 -0.50 -4.88 21.01
C LEU A 24 0.07 -6.29 20.75
N SER A 25 1.27 -6.38 20.17
CA SER A 25 1.96 -7.66 19.98
C SER A 25 2.13 -8.42 21.30
N ALA A 26 2.58 -7.75 22.36
CA ALA A 26 2.77 -8.36 23.67
C ALA A 26 1.45 -8.86 24.27
N ARG A 27 0.37 -8.07 24.16
CA ARG A 27 -0.97 -8.47 24.63
C ARG A 27 -1.49 -9.72 23.94
N GLU A 28 -1.31 -9.82 22.62
CA GLU A 28 -1.71 -10.98 21.82
C GLU A 28 -0.84 -12.21 22.14
N THR A 29 0.46 -12.03 22.32
CA THR A 29 1.36 -13.10 22.80
C THR A 29 0.89 -13.67 24.14
N SER A 30 0.58 -12.83 25.13
CA SER A 30 0.07 -13.30 26.42
C SER A 30 -1.30 -13.99 26.32
N ARG A 31 -2.16 -13.60 25.36
CA ARG A 31 -3.42 -14.33 25.07
C ARG A 31 -3.14 -15.70 24.49
N ALA A 32 -2.19 -15.82 23.56
CA ALA A 32 -1.78 -17.10 23.00
C ALA A 32 -1.27 -18.06 24.08
N GLU A 33 -0.36 -17.60 24.94
CA GLU A 33 0.24 -18.39 26.03
C GLU A 33 -0.81 -18.90 27.03
N ARG A 34 -1.83 -18.08 27.33
CA ARG A 34 -2.97 -18.52 28.15
C ARG A 34 -3.73 -19.66 27.49
N HIS A 35 -3.99 -19.57 26.20
CA HIS A 35 -4.68 -20.64 25.47
C HIS A 35 -3.83 -21.89 25.29
N GLU A 36 -2.51 -21.77 25.12
CA GLU A 36 -1.58 -22.91 25.12
C GLU A 36 -1.60 -23.64 26.48
N THR A 37 -1.63 -22.88 27.59
CA THR A 37 -1.77 -23.43 28.94
C THR A 37 -3.11 -24.16 29.13
N LEU A 38 -4.23 -23.56 28.69
CA LEU A 38 -5.55 -24.19 28.73
C LEU A 38 -5.61 -25.45 27.85
N ALA A 39 -4.94 -25.46 26.70
CA ALA A 39 -4.85 -26.63 25.84
C ALA A 39 -4.11 -27.79 26.55
N ALA A 40 -3.02 -27.50 27.25
CA ALA A 40 -2.27 -28.49 28.01
C ALA A 40 -3.07 -29.11 29.17
N GLN A 41 -4.03 -28.37 29.72
CA GLN A 41 -4.90 -28.81 30.83
C GLN A 41 -6.25 -29.39 30.36
N ALA A 42 -6.49 -29.44 29.05
CA ALA A 42 -7.81 -29.78 28.53
C ALA A 42 -8.18 -31.27 28.78
N PRO A 43 -9.40 -31.56 29.28
CA PRO A 43 -9.85 -32.91 29.61
C PRO A 43 -10.08 -33.83 28.39
N GLY A 44 -9.92 -33.32 27.16
CA GLY A 44 -10.13 -34.11 25.96
C GLY A 44 -9.67 -33.40 24.67
N PRO A 45 -9.53 -34.15 23.57
CA PRO A 45 -8.90 -33.67 22.33
C PRO A 45 -9.65 -32.50 21.70
N LYS A 46 -10.99 -32.52 21.68
CA LYS A 46 -11.79 -31.44 21.08
C LYS A 46 -11.53 -30.06 21.71
N LEU A 47 -11.47 -30.00 23.04
CA LEU A 47 -11.25 -28.75 23.76
C LEU A 47 -9.78 -28.29 23.67
N ARG A 48 -8.84 -29.26 23.69
CA ARG A 48 -7.43 -28.99 23.39
C ARG A 48 -7.25 -28.33 22.02
N ASP A 49 -7.84 -28.92 20.99
CA ASP A 49 -7.70 -28.45 19.61
C ASP A 49 -8.39 -27.10 19.38
N LEU A 50 -9.47 -26.81 20.11
CA LEU A 50 -10.08 -25.48 20.14
C LEU A 50 -9.09 -24.44 20.70
N HIS A 51 -8.51 -24.70 21.88
CA HIS A 51 -7.56 -23.78 22.49
C HIS A 51 -6.29 -23.59 21.65
N LEU A 52 -5.76 -24.63 21.02
CA LEU A 52 -4.63 -24.51 20.09
C LEU A 52 -4.96 -23.64 18.88
N ARG A 53 -6.18 -23.76 18.33
CA ARG A 53 -6.63 -22.87 17.24
C ARG A 53 -6.72 -21.41 17.68
N ILE A 54 -7.27 -21.14 18.86
CA ILE A 54 -7.36 -19.78 19.40
C ILE A 54 -5.95 -19.23 19.68
N ALA A 55 -5.05 -20.04 20.25
CA ALA A 55 -3.66 -19.65 20.46
C ALA A 55 -2.96 -19.29 19.14
N ALA A 56 -3.12 -20.11 18.09
CA ALA A 56 -2.55 -19.84 16.78
C ALA A 56 -3.07 -18.52 16.17
N LEU A 57 -4.36 -18.20 16.33
CA LEU A 57 -4.93 -16.91 15.90
C LEU A 57 -4.28 -15.73 16.63
N HIS A 58 -4.07 -15.85 17.95
CA HIS A 58 -3.38 -14.82 18.74
C HIS A 58 -1.89 -14.70 18.36
N ARG A 59 -1.17 -15.81 18.11
CA ARG A 59 0.22 -15.79 17.62
C ARG A 59 0.32 -15.08 16.27
N SER A 60 -0.57 -15.40 15.33
CA SER A 60 -0.63 -14.75 14.02
C SER A 60 -0.92 -13.26 14.15
N THR A 61 -1.83 -12.86 15.04
CA THR A 61 -2.13 -11.45 15.29
C THR A 61 -0.94 -10.72 15.96
N ALA A 62 -0.25 -11.37 16.90
CA ALA A 62 0.96 -10.85 17.52
C ALA A 62 2.08 -10.61 16.48
N ALA A 63 2.32 -11.59 15.59
CA ALA A 63 3.33 -11.48 14.53
C ALA A 63 3.06 -10.27 13.62
N ARG A 64 1.81 -10.04 13.20
CA ARG A 64 1.43 -8.86 12.41
C ARG A 64 1.73 -7.54 13.13
N HIS A 65 1.45 -7.47 14.43
CA HIS A 65 1.77 -6.28 15.24
C HIS A 65 3.29 -6.07 15.40
N ALA A 66 4.06 -7.15 15.55
CA ALA A 66 5.52 -7.09 15.58
C ALA A 66 6.08 -6.59 14.24
N THR A 67 5.56 -7.08 13.12
CA THR A 67 5.92 -6.60 11.77
C THR A 67 5.57 -5.12 11.60
N ALA A 68 4.38 -4.68 12.02
CA ALA A 68 3.99 -3.27 11.98
C ALA A 68 4.94 -2.38 12.81
N ALA A 69 5.33 -2.82 14.01
CA ALA A 69 6.32 -2.12 14.82
C ALA A 69 7.69 -2.02 14.11
N SER A 70 8.15 -3.12 13.53
CA SER A 70 9.40 -3.18 12.77
C SER A 70 9.42 -2.23 11.57
N LEU A 71 8.29 -2.07 10.86
CA LEU A 71 8.18 -1.10 9.77
C LEU A 71 8.31 0.35 10.27
N GLN A 72 7.68 0.68 11.40
CA GLN A 72 7.81 1.99 12.02
C GLN A 72 9.25 2.25 12.51
N ASP A 73 9.92 1.25 13.08
CA ASP A 73 11.33 1.36 13.51
C ASP A 73 12.27 1.63 12.34
N ARG A 74 12.10 0.91 11.22
CA ARG A 74 12.85 1.18 9.99
C ARG A 74 12.65 2.62 9.55
N PHE A 75 11.41 3.12 9.63
CA PHE A 75 11.12 4.50 9.28
C PHE A 75 11.78 5.52 10.22
N VAL A 76 11.69 5.32 11.54
CA VAL A 76 12.37 6.13 12.56
C VAL A 76 13.88 6.16 12.32
N ALA A 77 14.49 5.00 12.05
CA ALA A 77 15.92 4.90 11.77
C ALA A 77 16.32 5.68 10.52
N ARG A 78 15.49 5.66 9.47
CA ARG A 78 15.70 6.48 8.26
C ARG A 78 15.60 7.97 8.55
N LEU A 79 14.58 8.40 9.29
CA LEU A 79 14.43 9.80 9.71
C LEU A 79 15.62 10.26 10.56
N ALA A 80 16.13 9.41 11.45
CA ALA A 80 17.30 9.72 12.28
C ALA A 80 18.61 9.82 11.46
N ARG A 81 18.77 9.01 10.39
CA ARG A 81 19.88 9.14 9.44
C ARG A 81 19.77 10.45 8.64
N TRP A 82 18.60 10.72 8.09
CA TRP A 82 18.33 11.95 7.33
C TRP A 82 18.49 13.22 8.18
N ALA A 83 18.09 13.19 9.45
CA ALA A 83 18.24 14.34 10.35
C ALA A 83 19.70 14.74 10.57
N ARG A 84 20.63 13.77 10.46
CA ARG A 84 22.09 13.99 10.53
C ARG A 84 22.68 14.49 9.21
N ASP A 85 22.12 14.07 8.08
CA ASP A 85 22.54 14.50 6.74
C ASP A 85 21.34 14.78 5.83
N ARG A 86 20.97 16.06 5.73
CA ARG A 86 19.77 16.55 5.03
C ARG A 86 20.00 16.83 3.54
N ARG A 87 21.06 16.26 2.95
CA ARG A 87 21.35 16.42 1.51
C ARG A 87 20.35 15.67 0.63
N ALA A 88 19.82 14.54 1.12
CA ALA A 88 18.81 13.75 0.43
C ALA A 88 17.39 14.23 0.75
N PRO A 89 16.41 13.92 -0.12
CA PRO A 89 15.00 14.09 0.20
C PRO A 89 14.64 13.39 1.51
N ARG A 90 13.67 13.96 2.22
CA ARG A 90 13.16 13.36 3.44
C ARG A 90 12.61 11.95 3.15
N PRO A 91 12.98 10.93 3.93
CA PRO A 91 12.48 9.58 3.70
C PRO A 91 10.97 9.51 3.94
N LEU A 92 10.30 8.68 3.15
CA LEU A 92 8.88 8.32 3.31
C LEU A 92 8.76 6.98 4.05
N PHE A 93 7.62 6.73 4.70
CA PHE A 93 7.36 5.46 5.39
C PHE A 93 7.50 4.26 4.45
N MET A 94 6.97 4.38 3.22
CA MET A 94 7.03 3.32 2.20
C MET A 94 8.45 2.92 1.79
N ALA A 95 9.46 3.77 2.00
CA ALA A 95 10.85 3.38 1.75
C ALA A 95 11.36 2.36 2.80
N GLY A 96 10.85 2.40 4.03
CA GLY A 96 11.10 1.36 5.02
C GLY A 96 10.34 0.06 4.70
N VAL A 97 9.17 0.17 4.07
CA VAL A 97 8.40 -0.97 3.56
C VAL A 97 9.13 -1.66 2.41
N ALA A 98 9.66 -0.90 1.45
CA ALA A 98 10.45 -1.44 0.34
C ALA A 98 11.64 -2.26 0.85
N GLU A 99 12.39 -1.71 1.80
CA GLU A 99 13.52 -2.37 2.46
C GLU A 99 13.10 -3.66 3.17
N ALA A 100 11.97 -3.64 3.89
CA ALA A 100 11.41 -4.83 4.54
C ALA A 100 10.98 -5.93 3.56
N CYS A 101 10.63 -5.55 2.33
CA CYS A 101 10.29 -6.46 1.24
C CYS A 101 11.49 -6.85 0.37
N GLY A 102 12.71 -6.40 0.72
CA GLY A 102 13.91 -6.68 -0.06
C GLY A 102 13.92 -6.02 -1.45
N ALA A 103 13.26 -4.87 -1.59
CA ALA A 103 13.14 -4.12 -2.82
C ALA A 103 13.70 -2.70 -2.66
N GLY A 104 14.13 -2.10 -3.77
CA GLY A 104 14.53 -0.69 -3.80
C GLY A 104 13.34 0.25 -3.69
N SER A 105 12.19 -0.17 -4.23
CA SER A 105 10.99 0.65 -4.36
C SER A 105 9.72 -0.15 -4.07
N ALA A 106 8.73 0.48 -3.44
CA ALA A 106 7.44 -0.11 -3.12
C ALA A 106 6.31 0.92 -3.21
N ALA A 107 5.12 0.43 -3.53
CA ALA A 107 3.90 1.21 -3.51
C ALA A 107 2.74 0.44 -2.90
N LEU A 108 1.90 1.15 -2.16
CA LEU A 108 0.65 0.66 -1.62
C LEU A 108 -0.49 1.40 -2.31
N THR A 109 -1.42 0.66 -2.88
CA THR A 109 -2.60 1.20 -3.56
C THR A 109 -3.83 0.71 -2.80
N LEU A 110 -4.74 1.64 -2.47
CA LEU A 110 -6.05 1.32 -1.89
C LEU A 110 -7.13 1.46 -2.96
N VAL A 111 -8.11 0.57 -2.93
CA VAL A 111 -9.21 0.54 -3.89
C VAL A 111 -10.58 0.60 -3.22
N GLY A 112 -11.57 1.10 -3.95
CA GLY A 112 -12.98 1.06 -3.56
C GLY A 112 -13.64 -0.29 -3.88
N ALA A 113 -14.94 -0.40 -3.56
CA ALA A 113 -15.73 -1.61 -3.82
C ALA A 113 -15.81 -1.97 -5.31
N THR A 114 -15.62 -1.00 -6.19
CA THR A 114 -15.59 -1.17 -7.66
C THR A 114 -14.17 -1.38 -8.22
N PHE A 115 -13.17 -1.60 -7.35
CA PHE A 115 -11.76 -1.71 -7.71
C PHE A 115 -11.15 -0.46 -8.36
N ASP A 116 -11.80 0.68 -8.17
CA ASP A 116 -11.27 1.98 -8.54
C ASP A 116 -10.19 2.40 -7.52
N GLN A 117 -9.05 2.88 -8.01
CA GLN A 117 -7.98 3.33 -7.12
C GLN A 117 -8.40 4.60 -6.37
N LEU A 118 -8.33 4.56 -5.03
CA LEU A 118 -8.71 5.65 -4.13
C LEU A 118 -7.49 6.40 -3.59
N ALA A 119 -6.41 5.67 -3.29
CA ALA A 119 -5.20 6.24 -2.74
C ALA A 119 -3.96 5.46 -3.18
N LEU A 120 -2.83 6.17 -3.25
CA LEU A 120 -1.52 5.62 -3.56
C LEU A 120 -0.52 6.16 -2.54
N ALA A 121 0.32 5.30 -1.96
CA ALA A 121 1.50 5.69 -1.22
C ALA A 121 2.73 5.01 -1.83
N ALA A 122 3.76 5.78 -2.18
CA ALA A 122 4.96 5.27 -2.85
C ALA A 122 6.24 5.60 -2.07
N SER A 123 7.25 4.74 -2.16
CA SER A 123 8.56 4.92 -1.52
C SER A 123 9.38 6.04 -2.16
N ASP A 124 9.21 6.24 -3.46
CA ASP A 124 10.04 7.08 -4.33
C ASP A 124 9.29 7.41 -5.63
N GLU A 125 9.96 8.12 -6.54
CA GLU A 125 9.39 8.51 -7.83
C GLU A 125 9.22 7.33 -8.81
N PRO A 126 10.18 6.38 -8.96
CA PRO A 126 9.96 5.20 -9.79
C PRO A 126 8.72 4.38 -9.39
N ALA A 127 8.50 4.12 -8.10
CA ALA A 127 7.31 3.43 -7.61
C ALA A 127 6.02 4.22 -7.90
N ARG A 128 6.07 5.56 -7.75
CA ARG A 128 4.93 6.43 -8.05
C ARG A 128 4.60 6.43 -9.54
N ALA A 129 5.61 6.57 -10.39
CA ALA A 129 5.46 6.56 -11.85
C ALA A 129 4.92 5.21 -12.34
N ALA A 130 5.44 4.09 -11.81
CA ALA A 130 4.94 2.76 -12.12
C ALA A 130 3.45 2.60 -11.73
N GLN A 131 3.04 3.04 -10.53
CA GLN A 131 1.62 2.97 -10.16
C GLN A 131 0.73 3.95 -10.94
N GLU A 132 1.26 5.08 -11.38
CA GLU A 132 0.53 5.98 -12.28
C GLU A 132 0.32 5.34 -13.65
N LEU A 133 1.32 4.68 -14.22
CA LEU A 133 1.18 3.91 -15.46
C LEU A 133 0.11 2.82 -15.32
N GLU A 134 0.14 2.05 -14.24
CA GLU A 134 -0.85 1.01 -13.98
C GLU A 134 -2.28 1.59 -13.90
N PHE A 135 -2.43 2.76 -13.27
CA PHE A 135 -3.71 3.46 -13.18
C PHE A 135 -4.23 3.93 -14.55
N LEU A 136 -3.34 4.52 -15.36
CA LEU A 136 -3.67 5.09 -16.66
C LEU A 136 -3.99 4.00 -17.70
N LEU A 137 -3.19 2.93 -17.71
CA LEU A 137 -3.32 1.84 -18.68
C LEU A 137 -4.40 0.81 -18.29
N GLY A 138 -4.77 0.76 -17.01
CA GLY A 138 -5.78 -0.18 -16.54
C GLY A 138 -5.33 -1.64 -16.55
N GLU A 139 -4.03 -1.89 -16.55
CA GLU A 139 -3.39 -3.20 -16.43
C GLU A 139 -2.09 -3.08 -15.62
N GLY A 140 -1.77 -4.13 -14.87
CA GLY A 140 -0.57 -4.19 -14.06
C GLY A 140 -0.72 -5.07 -12.82
N PRO A 141 0.38 -5.28 -12.08
CA PRO A 141 0.48 -6.26 -11.01
C PRO A 141 -0.43 -5.97 -9.83
N ALA A 142 -0.55 -4.70 -9.38
CA ALA A 142 -1.33 -4.40 -8.18
C ALA A 142 -2.83 -4.63 -8.43
N ARG A 143 -3.31 -4.27 -9.62
CA ARG A 143 -4.67 -4.51 -10.11
C ARG A 143 -4.97 -5.99 -10.26
N ASP A 144 -4.08 -6.76 -10.89
CA ASP A 144 -4.27 -8.20 -11.04
C ASP A 144 -4.27 -8.89 -9.67
N ALA A 145 -3.34 -8.52 -8.77
CA ALA A 145 -3.32 -9.06 -7.41
C ALA A 145 -4.61 -8.75 -6.64
N THR A 146 -5.13 -7.53 -6.79
CA THR A 146 -6.39 -7.09 -6.17
C THR A 146 -7.60 -7.87 -6.73
N ARG A 147 -7.68 -8.05 -8.05
CA ARG A 147 -8.81 -8.73 -8.72
C ARG A 147 -8.79 -10.24 -8.54
N GLU A 148 -7.62 -10.84 -8.59
CA GLU A 148 -7.43 -12.29 -8.51
C GLU A 148 -7.28 -12.77 -7.06
N LEU A 149 -7.18 -11.86 -6.09
CA LEU A 149 -6.98 -12.16 -4.66
C LEU A 149 -5.78 -13.08 -4.40
N ARG A 150 -4.71 -12.93 -5.19
CA ARG A 150 -3.50 -13.75 -5.07
C ARG A 150 -2.23 -12.97 -5.37
N PRO A 151 -1.07 -13.41 -4.87
CA PRO A 151 0.21 -12.85 -5.26
C PRO A 151 0.45 -12.93 -6.78
N VAL A 152 1.00 -11.86 -7.35
CA VAL A 152 1.33 -11.73 -8.76
C VAL A 152 2.78 -11.28 -8.89
N SER A 153 3.55 -11.90 -9.77
CA SER A 153 4.91 -11.45 -10.09
C SER A 153 5.24 -11.69 -11.55
N ALA A 154 6.11 -10.85 -12.09
CA ALA A 154 6.62 -10.96 -13.45
C ALA A 154 8.00 -10.29 -13.56
N ALA A 155 8.82 -10.78 -14.49
CA ALA A 155 10.15 -10.24 -14.75
C ALA A 155 10.55 -10.47 -16.21
N GLY A 156 11.37 -9.56 -16.74
CA GLY A 156 11.88 -9.66 -18.11
C GLY A 156 10.76 -9.80 -19.13
N ARG A 157 10.84 -10.81 -20.01
CA ARG A 157 9.87 -11.02 -21.09
C ARG A 157 8.43 -11.23 -20.60
N ALA A 158 8.25 -11.85 -19.43
CA ALA A 158 6.92 -12.10 -18.87
C ALA A 158 6.15 -10.81 -18.55
N LEU A 159 6.84 -9.68 -18.37
CA LEU A 159 6.18 -8.37 -18.22
C LEU A 159 5.41 -7.98 -19.48
N TYR A 160 6.04 -8.15 -20.64
CA TYR A 160 5.49 -7.81 -21.96
C TYR A 160 4.33 -8.72 -22.34
N ASP A 161 4.47 -10.02 -22.05
CA ASP A 161 3.47 -11.01 -22.41
C ASP A 161 2.22 -10.88 -21.50
N ARG A 162 2.41 -10.53 -20.21
CA ARG A 162 1.32 -10.40 -19.24
C ARG A 162 0.61 -9.05 -19.31
N TRP A 163 1.35 -7.97 -19.51
CA TRP A 163 0.81 -6.62 -19.60
C TRP A 163 1.38 -5.89 -20.82
N PRO A 164 0.72 -6.01 -22.00
CA PRO A 164 1.27 -5.51 -23.27
C PRO A 164 1.48 -3.99 -23.34
N GLY A 165 0.70 -3.19 -22.61
CA GLY A 165 0.87 -1.74 -22.48
C GLY A 165 1.78 -1.36 -21.31
N TYR A 166 1.61 -2.00 -20.15
CA TYR A 166 2.34 -1.66 -18.92
C TYR A 166 3.77 -2.21 -18.90
N GLY A 167 4.00 -3.41 -19.41
CA GLY A 167 5.32 -4.05 -19.44
C GLY A 167 6.40 -3.23 -20.16
N PRO A 168 6.17 -2.75 -21.41
CA PRO A 168 7.08 -1.85 -22.09
C PRO A 168 7.29 -0.52 -21.34
N ALA A 169 6.21 0.12 -20.88
CA ALA A 169 6.30 1.39 -20.17
C ALA A 169 7.05 1.26 -18.83
N LEU A 170 6.91 0.14 -18.15
CA LEU A 170 7.65 -0.18 -16.92
C LEU A 170 9.15 -0.36 -17.20
N ALA A 171 9.50 -0.98 -18.34
CA ALA A 171 10.89 -1.14 -18.75
C ALA A 171 11.56 0.21 -19.10
N GLU A 172 10.81 1.19 -19.63
CA GLU A 172 11.30 2.56 -19.84
C GLU A 172 11.63 3.29 -18.53
N LEU A 173 10.97 2.93 -17.43
CA LEU A 173 11.32 3.38 -16.08
C LEU A 173 12.56 2.67 -15.50
N GLY A 174 13.17 1.75 -16.25
CA GLY A 174 14.30 0.94 -15.81
C GLY A 174 13.93 -0.21 -14.87
N ILE A 175 12.63 -0.51 -14.71
CA ILE A 175 12.15 -1.56 -13.82
C ILE A 175 12.04 -2.87 -14.60
N ALA A 176 12.76 -3.90 -14.15
CA ALA A 176 12.86 -5.19 -14.85
C ALA A 176 12.06 -6.31 -14.16
N ARG A 177 11.66 -6.11 -12.91
CA ARG A 177 10.94 -7.09 -12.10
C ARG A 177 9.89 -6.40 -11.24
N VAL A 178 8.73 -7.04 -11.08
CA VAL A 178 7.69 -6.57 -10.19
C VAL A 178 7.00 -7.72 -9.48
N ALA A 179 6.60 -7.49 -8.25
CA ALA A 179 5.72 -8.38 -7.50
C ALA A 179 4.66 -7.56 -6.77
N ALA A 180 3.45 -8.09 -6.67
CA ALA A 180 2.37 -7.49 -5.90
C ALA A 180 1.59 -8.56 -5.14
N VAL A 181 1.07 -8.17 -3.98
CA VAL A 181 0.22 -9.01 -3.13
C VAL A 181 -1.04 -8.23 -2.74
N PRO A 182 -2.19 -8.91 -2.64
CA PRO A 182 -3.42 -8.27 -2.21
C PRO A 182 -3.34 -7.85 -0.74
N LEU A 183 -3.94 -6.71 -0.44
CA LEU A 183 -4.22 -6.25 0.92
C LEU A 183 -5.61 -6.76 1.30
N SER A 184 -5.67 -7.91 1.95
CA SER A 184 -6.93 -8.58 2.30
C SER A 184 -7.31 -8.37 3.76
N LEU A 185 -8.58 -8.05 3.99
CA LEU A 185 -9.21 -7.99 5.31
C LEU A 185 -10.42 -8.93 5.32
N GLY A 186 -10.22 -10.13 5.87
CA GLY A 186 -11.21 -11.22 5.72
C GLY A 186 -11.37 -11.57 4.24
N ASP A 187 -12.62 -11.62 3.78
CA ASP A 187 -12.97 -11.95 2.39
C ASP A 187 -12.96 -10.73 1.45
N THR A 188 -12.60 -9.54 1.95
CA THR A 188 -12.55 -8.31 1.17
C THR A 188 -11.11 -7.90 0.87
N CYS A 189 -10.83 -7.49 -0.36
CA CYS A 189 -9.57 -6.87 -0.72
C CYS A 189 -9.70 -5.35 -0.76
N VAL A 190 -8.84 -4.67 -0.02
CA VAL A 190 -8.83 -3.21 0.09
C VAL A 190 -7.76 -2.55 -0.77
N GLY A 191 -6.98 -3.35 -1.51
CA GLY A 191 -5.88 -2.84 -2.32
C GLY A 191 -4.77 -3.85 -2.58
N ALA A 192 -3.59 -3.35 -2.91
CA ALA A 192 -2.40 -4.18 -3.11
C ALA A 192 -1.13 -3.45 -2.66
N LEU A 193 -0.14 -4.24 -2.24
CA LEU A 193 1.24 -3.81 -2.06
C LEU A 193 2.05 -4.32 -3.25
N ALA A 194 2.68 -3.41 -3.99
CA ALA A 194 3.59 -3.70 -5.09
C ALA A 194 5.03 -3.33 -4.72
N VAL A 195 5.99 -4.13 -5.19
CA VAL A 195 7.43 -3.90 -5.05
C VAL A 195 8.10 -4.01 -6.41
N PHE A 196 9.06 -3.11 -6.65
CA PHE A 196 9.75 -2.97 -7.91
C PHE A 196 11.23 -3.32 -7.74
N ASP A 197 11.74 -4.11 -8.69
CA ASP A 197 13.05 -4.75 -8.66
C ASP A 197 13.40 -5.42 -7.30
N PRO A 198 12.53 -6.29 -6.77
CA PRO A 198 12.86 -7.07 -5.58
C PRO A 198 14.08 -7.95 -5.83
N VAL A 199 15.00 -7.96 -4.87
CA VAL A 199 16.20 -8.81 -4.92
C VAL A 199 15.76 -10.28 -4.79
N PRO A 200 16.02 -11.13 -5.81
CA PRO A 200 15.60 -12.52 -5.77
C PRO A 200 16.14 -13.26 -4.55
N GLY A 201 15.25 -13.93 -3.81
CA GLY A 201 15.61 -14.73 -2.63
C GLY A 201 15.90 -13.93 -1.36
N LEU A 202 15.87 -12.59 -1.39
CA LEU A 202 16.11 -11.76 -0.20
C LEU A 202 14.93 -11.81 0.78
N VAL A 203 13.71 -11.85 0.25
CA VAL A 203 12.47 -11.98 1.03
C VAL A 203 11.64 -13.11 0.40
N GLY A 204 11.28 -14.10 1.21
CA GLY A 204 10.42 -15.20 0.79
C GLY A 204 8.97 -14.74 0.58
N PRO A 205 8.15 -15.51 -0.16
CA PRO A 205 6.73 -15.18 -0.38
C PRO A 205 5.96 -14.92 0.92
N ASP A 206 6.25 -15.70 1.97
CA ASP A 206 5.59 -15.59 3.27
C ASP A 206 5.89 -14.25 3.95
N ALA A 207 7.16 -13.83 3.98
CA ALA A 207 7.55 -12.56 4.57
C ALA A 207 6.97 -11.35 3.82
N PHE A 208 6.80 -11.45 2.49
CA PHE A 208 6.13 -10.41 1.71
C PHE A 208 4.65 -10.30 2.06
N MET A 209 3.96 -11.45 2.21
CA MET A 209 2.57 -11.50 2.68
C MET A 209 2.43 -10.98 4.11
N GLU A 210 3.35 -11.31 5.02
CA GLU A 210 3.34 -10.81 6.40
C GLU A 210 3.44 -9.28 6.45
N VAL A 211 4.28 -8.66 5.61
CA VAL A 211 4.36 -7.20 5.48
C VAL A 211 3.03 -6.62 4.98
N ALA A 212 2.42 -7.23 3.97
CA ALA A 212 1.13 -6.79 3.44
C ALA A 212 0.00 -6.90 4.47
N GLU A 213 -0.05 -7.98 5.25
CA GLU A 213 -1.04 -8.17 6.32
C GLU A 213 -0.85 -7.14 7.46
N ALA A 214 0.41 -6.89 7.85
CA ALA A 214 0.73 -5.89 8.86
C ALA A 214 0.32 -4.47 8.40
N LEU A 215 0.60 -4.13 7.14
CA LEU A 215 0.22 -2.85 6.53
C LEU A 215 -1.30 -2.71 6.43
N THR A 216 -2.00 -3.76 6.00
CA THR A 216 -3.47 -3.74 5.88
C THR A 216 -4.09 -3.37 7.22
N ARG A 217 -3.65 -3.99 8.32
CA ARG A 217 -4.16 -3.67 9.65
C ARG A 217 -3.74 -2.29 10.12
N SER A 218 -2.49 -1.87 9.89
CA SER A 218 -2.02 -0.54 10.34
C SER A 218 -2.70 0.61 9.61
N VAL A 219 -3.00 0.43 8.32
CA VAL A 219 -3.63 1.45 7.47
C VAL A 219 -5.14 1.49 7.70
N ILE A 220 -5.82 0.33 7.74
CA ILE A 220 -7.29 0.27 7.85
C ILE A 220 -7.79 0.43 9.29
N LEU A 221 -7.08 -0.13 10.27
CA LEU A 221 -7.51 -0.12 11.67
C LEU A 221 -6.81 0.96 12.49
N SER A 222 -6.27 1.99 11.84
CA SER A 222 -5.61 3.09 12.54
C SER A 222 -6.63 3.83 13.43
N PRO A 223 -6.46 3.82 14.76
CA PRO A 223 -7.43 4.41 15.68
C PRO A 223 -7.56 5.93 15.52
N ASP A 224 -6.53 6.58 15.00
CA ASP A 224 -6.46 8.03 14.84
C ASP A 224 -6.91 8.50 13.44
N GLY A 225 -7.35 7.58 12.57
CA GLY A 225 -7.73 7.88 11.18
C GLY A 225 -6.55 8.28 10.27
N ASP A 226 -5.36 8.48 10.81
CA ASP A 226 -4.12 8.69 10.05
C ASP A 226 -3.46 7.33 9.76
N PRO A 227 -3.35 6.91 8.48
CA PRO A 227 -2.77 5.63 8.11
C PRO A 227 -1.27 5.52 8.40
N GLY A 228 -0.60 6.62 8.80
CA GLY A 228 0.79 6.58 9.25
C GLY A 228 1.82 6.44 8.15
N LEU A 229 1.42 6.79 6.94
CA LEU A 229 2.26 6.69 5.76
C LEU A 229 3.22 7.91 5.65
N ASP A 230 3.12 8.87 6.59
CA ASP A 230 3.94 10.09 6.75
C ASP A 230 4.33 10.77 5.43
N GLY A 231 3.33 11.33 4.76
CA GLY A 231 3.49 11.96 3.45
C GLY A 231 3.57 10.96 2.31
N GLY A 232 3.54 11.46 1.07
CA GLY A 232 3.61 10.61 -0.12
C GLY A 232 2.31 9.84 -0.44
N VAL A 233 1.22 10.09 0.30
CA VAL A 233 -0.13 9.61 -0.04
C VAL A 233 -0.75 10.55 -1.05
N THR A 234 -1.08 10.05 -2.23
CA THR A 234 -1.88 10.72 -3.25
C THR A 234 -3.30 10.18 -3.17
N VAL A 235 -4.24 10.99 -2.70
CA VAL A 235 -5.67 10.67 -2.70
C VAL A 235 -6.24 11.00 -4.07
N ARG A 236 -6.87 10.03 -4.74
CA ARG A 236 -7.46 10.19 -6.08
C ARG A 236 -8.87 10.81 -6.06
N ALA A 237 -9.32 11.34 -4.93
CA ALA A 237 -10.60 12.04 -4.81
C ALA A 237 -10.75 13.16 -5.85
N VAL A 238 -9.67 13.93 -6.10
CA VAL A 238 -9.64 14.98 -7.13
C VAL A 238 -9.92 14.42 -8.53
N VAL A 239 -9.38 13.24 -8.85
CA VAL A 239 -9.58 12.57 -10.14
C VAL A 239 -11.03 12.11 -10.28
N HIS A 240 -11.59 11.50 -9.24
CA HIS A 240 -12.98 11.05 -9.23
C HIS A 240 -13.98 12.22 -9.26
N GLN A 241 -13.67 13.33 -8.58
CA GLN A 241 -14.45 14.57 -8.67
C GLN A 241 -14.44 15.15 -10.09
N ALA A 242 -13.26 15.19 -10.72
CA ALA A 242 -13.15 15.64 -12.11
C ALA A 242 -13.92 14.71 -13.06
N ALA A 243 -13.86 13.39 -12.87
CA ALA A 243 -14.62 12.43 -13.66
C ALA A 243 -16.14 12.62 -13.49
N GLY A 244 -16.61 12.87 -12.27
CA GLY A 244 -18.01 13.20 -12.00
C GLY A 244 -18.46 14.49 -12.68
N MET A 245 -17.66 15.55 -12.62
CA MET A 245 -17.97 16.80 -13.32
C MET A 245 -17.95 16.63 -14.84
N LEU A 246 -16.97 15.92 -15.37
CA LEU A 246 -16.82 15.67 -16.80
C LEU A 246 -17.97 14.81 -17.33
N SER A 247 -18.41 13.80 -16.58
CA SER A 247 -19.54 12.94 -16.89
C SER A 247 -20.82 13.73 -17.21
N VAL A 248 -21.10 14.79 -16.46
CA VAL A 248 -22.23 15.70 -16.73
C VAL A 248 -21.99 16.54 -17.99
N GLN A 249 -20.76 16.99 -18.22
CA GLN A 249 -20.42 17.82 -19.39
C GLN A 249 -20.52 17.07 -20.71
N VAL A 250 -20.17 15.78 -20.72
CA VAL A 250 -20.13 14.95 -21.95
C VAL A 250 -21.32 14.01 -22.09
N ASP A 251 -22.26 14.02 -21.13
CA ASP A 251 -23.42 13.13 -21.05
C ASP A 251 -23.06 11.64 -21.17
N ARG A 252 -22.11 11.18 -20.34
CA ARG A 252 -21.67 9.76 -20.28
C ARG A 252 -21.50 9.28 -18.85
N PRO A 253 -21.52 7.95 -18.60
CA PRO A 253 -21.20 7.40 -17.29
C PRO A 253 -19.86 7.90 -16.73
N VAL A 254 -19.76 7.99 -15.40
CA VAL A 254 -18.53 8.43 -14.70
C VAL A 254 -17.31 7.58 -15.06
N GLY A 255 -17.51 6.28 -15.31
CA GLY A 255 -16.47 5.39 -15.79
C GLY A 255 -15.87 5.84 -17.12
N ASP A 256 -16.71 6.15 -18.11
CA ASP A 256 -16.25 6.62 -19.42
C ASP A 256 -15.53 7.97 -19.32
N ALA A 257 -16.04 8.88 -18.47
CA ALA A 257 -15.39 10.16 -18.20
C ALA A 257 -14.01 9.97 -17.53
N LEU A 258 -13.89 9.00 -16.62
CA LEU A 258 -12.61 8.65 -16.02
C LEU A 258 -11.62 8.10 -17.06
N GLU A 259 -12.08 7.26 -17.98
CA GLU A 259 -11.23 6.74 -19.07
C GLU A 259 -10.79 7.86 -20.02
N LEU A 260 -11.63 8.88 -20.27
CA LEU A 260 -11.20 10.08 -21.02
C LEU A 260 -10.09 10.86 -20.30
N ILE A 261 -10.21 11.02 -18.98
CA ILE A 261 -9.16 11.68 -18.17
C ILE A 261 -7.85 10.89 -18.24
N LYS A 262 -7.92 9.55 -18.11
CA LYS A 262 -6.74 8.68 -18.20
C LYS A 262 -6.11 8.71 -19.59
N ALA A 263 -6.92 8.61 -20.64
CA ALA A 263 -6.43 8.66 -22.01
C ALA A 263 -5.72 9.98 -22.32
N HIS A 264 -6.29 11.11 -21.88
CA HIS A 264 -5.67 12.42 -22.05
C HIS A 264 -4.38 12.56 -21.23
N ALA A 265 -4.38 12.10 -19.97
CA ALA A 265 -3.19 12.11 -19.12
C ALA A 265 -2.04 11.27 -19.72
N PHE A 266 -2.35 10.08 -20.22
CA PHE A 266 -1.38 9.21 -20.89
C PHE A 266 -0.83 9.85 -22.17
N ALA A 267 -1.71 10.40 -23.02
CA ALA A 267 -1.31 11.03 -24.28
C ALA A 267 -0.43 12.29 -24.07
N GLU A 268 -0.65 13.05 -23.00
CA GLU A 268 0.15 14.24 -22.69
C GLU A 268 1.39 13.94 -21.81
N GLY A 269 1.62 12.68 -21.40
CA GLY A 269 2.69 12.33 -20.46
C GLY A 269 2.54 13.03 -19.10
N ARG A 270 1.30 13.27 -18.66
CA ARG A 270 0.96 13.95 -17.39
C ARG A 270 0.31 12.98 -16.42
N SER A 271 0.34 13.32 -15.14
CA SER A 271 -0.47 12.60 -14.16
C SER A 271 -1.96 12.89 -14.32
N ALA A 272 -2.80 11.90 -14.05
CA ALA A 272 -4.24 12.03 -13.98
C ALA A 272 -4.65 13.11 -12.95
N HIS A 273 -3.89 13.26 -11.86
CA HIS A 273 -4.10 14.32 -10.88
C HIS A 273 -3.93 15.72 -11.49
N SER A 274 -2.90 15.92 -12.31
CA SER A 274 -2.66 17.20 -12.99
C SER A 274 -3.80 17.52 -13.98
N VAL A 275 -4.22 16.54 -14.78
CA VAL A 275 -5.35 16.68 -15.71
C VAL A 275 -6.65 16.99 -14.97
N ALA A 276 -6.96 16.22 -13.92
CA ALA A 276 -8.15 16.41 -13.11
C ALA A 276 -8.20 17.81 -12.48
N THR A 277 -7.05 18.31 -11.99
CA THR A 277 -6.96 19.66 -11.42
C THR A 277 -7.28 20.74 -12.46
N ARG A 278 -6.77 20.60 -13.69
CA ARG A 278 -7.08 21.53 -14.79
C ARG A 278 -8.57 21.50 -15.16
N ILE A 279 -9.18 20.32 -15.17
CA ILE A 279 -10.63 20.16 -15.40
C ILE A 279 -11.41 20.89 -14.31
N LEU A 280 -11.13 20.63 -13.03
CA LEU A 280 -11.82 21.27 -11.90
C LEU A 280 -11.67 22.79 -11.86
N ARG A 281 -10.54 23.32 -12.36
CA ARG A 281 -10.32 24.78 -12.50
C ARG A 281 -10.98 25.38 -13.74
N GLY A 282 -11.56 24.56 -14.61
CA GLY A 282 -12.15 25.00 -15.89
C GLY A 282 -11.10 25.34 -16.96
N GLU A 283 -9.84 25.00 -16.75
CA GLU A 283 -8.71 25.26 -17.66
C GLU A 283 -8.59 24.21 -18.78
N LEU A 284 -9.27 23.07 -18.63
CA LEU A 284 -9.29 21.99 -19.59
C LEU A 284 -10.72 21.45 -19.74
N ARG A 285 -11.14 21.27 -20.99
CA ARG A 285 -12.39 20.59 -21.35
C ARG A 285 -12.04 19.40 -22.24
N LEU A 286 -12.65 18.26 -21.96
CA LEU A 286 -12.51 17.05 -22.76
C LEU A 286 -13.90 16.74 -23.33
N GLY A 287 -14.11 16.96 -24.63
CA GLY A 287 -15.44 16.86 -25.25
C GLY A 287 -15.56 17.77 -26.45
#